data_AF-A0A525VEM9-F1
#
_entry.id   AF-A0A525VEM9-F1
#
_cell.length_a   1.000
_cell.length_b   1.000
_cell.length_c   1.000
_cell.angle_alpha   90.00
_cell.angle_beta   90.00
_cell.angle_gamma   90.00
#
_symmetry.space_group_name_H-M   'P 1'
#
loop_
_entity.id
_entity.type
_entity.pdbx_description
1 polymer ?
#
loop_
_entity_poly.entity_id
_entity_poly.type
_entity_poly.pdbx_seq_one_letter_code
_entity_poly.pdbx_strand_id
1 'polypeptide(L)'
;MMKPAVAVHEPLRLTEETLSLLTWRIPDLVAYQHNHDEWWFAPLDDNLPIVRLNRTGLDMLQAMNGHTTVGALVKKYGATICGPDGQPGQWHLEHWALPTYSLCYYGTEPPGGHRHKAKWDLLLQQVREGWSGNEGFEGESHLEDFHQHELTDSGKDDGHFDLIETTVSHLFREPNDALNGLTYGRLLMKQLRKLGWFTPKPRVIVEVGGGLGYLARELGKELLPFEKQTIRYISLDITQPFLTLQVTRAKAGGWGGIGTRANGEWLPFKNNSVDLVIDNENMADMTPVKLIREELLTGAGTTPQHQEALDWIRRVRLPIGQNVPENVIFNLGPFRFVAELWRVLKPGGLRSRSCFGGVG
;
A
#
# COMPACT_ATOMS: atom_id res chain seq x y z
N MET A 1 2.00 21.10 14.47
CA MET A 1 0.54 21.19 14.24
C MET A 1 -0.11 20.05 14.99
N MET A 2 -1.19 20.31 15.74
CA MET A 2 -1.99 19.24 16.34
C MET A 2 -2.67 18.45 15.22
N LYS A 3 -2.58 17.11 15.25
CA LYS A 3 -3.36 16.25 14.36
C LYS A 3 -4.85 16.60 14.51
N PRO A 4 -5.66 16.58 13.42
CA PRO A 4 -7.11 16.68 13.56
C PRO A 4 -7.58 15.54 14.47
N ALA A 5 -8.36 15.88 15.49
CA ALA A 5 -8.93 14.88 16.37
C ALA A 5 -9.90 14.01 15.57
N VAL A 6 -9.73 12.69 15.63
CA VAL A 6 -10.75 11.76 15.10
C VAL A 6 -12.07 12.07 15.78
N ALA A 7 -13.13 12.16 14.98
CA ALA A 7 -14.47 12.29 15.52
C ALA A 7 -14.72 11.11 16.47
N VAL A 8 -14.89 11.41 17.76
CA VAL A 8 -15.22 10.41 18.75
C VAL A 8 -16.66 9.99 18.48
N HIS A 9 -16.84 8.79 17.94
CA HIS A 9 -18.16 8.21 17.75
C HIS A 9 -18.60 7.55 19.05
N GLU A 10 -19.84 7.84 19.47
CA GLU A 10 -20.45 7.15 20.60
C GLU A 10 -20.55 5.64 20.32
N PRO A 11 -20.37 4.78 21.34
CA PRO A 11 -20.51 3.34 21.18
C PRO A 11 -21.86 2.97 20.56
N LEU A 12 -21.86 2.02 19.63
CA LEU A 12 -23.08 1.52 19.02
C LEU A 12 -23.94 0.82 20.08
N ARG A 13 -25.17 1.27 20.29
CA ARG A 13 -26.12 0.52 21.13
C ARG A 13 -26.54 -0.75 20.40
N LEU A 14 -26.26 -1.92 20.97
CA LEU A 14 -26.66 -3.22 20.41
C LEU A 14 -28.17 -3.48 20.64
N THR A 15 -29.01 -2.81 19.86
CA THR A 15 -30.48 -2.99 19.85
C THR A 15 -30.88 -4.35 19.26
N GLU A 16 -32.14 -4.77 19.44
CA GLU A 16 -32.66 -6.02 18.83
C GLU A 16 -32.42 -6.09 17.32
N GLU A 17 -32.53 -4.96 16.63
CA GLU A 17 -32.22 -4.85 15.20
C GLU A 17 -30.73 -5.16 14.94
N THR A 18 -29.81 -4.53 15.66
CA THR A 18 -28.36 -4.77 15.53
C THR A 18 -27.98 -6.20 15.89
N LEU A 19 -28.60 -6.76 16.95
CA LEU A 19 -28.35 -8.13 17.41
C LEU A 19 -28.71 -9.18 16.35
N SER A 20 -29.66 -8.86 15.46
CA SER A 20 -30.11 -9.73 14.36
C SER A 20 -29.17 -9.72 13.15
N LEU A 21 -28.29 -8.72 13.03
CA LEU A 21 -27.36 -8.59 11.90
C LEU A 21 -26.25 -9.65 11.94
N LEU A 22 -25.82 -10.08 10.76
CA LEU A 22 -24.64 -10.91 10.55
C LEU A 22 -23.37 -10.08 10.74
N THR A 23 -22.32 -10.73 11.23
CA THR A 23 -21.02 -10.11 11.51
C THR A 23 -19.96 -10.60 10.56
N TRP A 24 -19.18 -9.66 10.03
CA TRP A 24 -18.07 -9.92 9.12
C TRP A 24 -16.84 -9.14 9.58
N ARG A 25 -15.71 -9.81 9.82
CA ARG A 25 -14.43 -9.13 10.08
C ARG A 25 -13.80 -8.61 8.79
N ILE A 26 -13.08 -7.50 8.88
CA ILE A 26 -12.29 -7.02 7.74
C ILE A 26 -11.12 -7.99 7.48
N PRO A 27 -10.89 -8.44 6.23
CA PRO A 27 -9.90 -9.46 5.90
C PRO A 27 -8.44 -8.97 5.90
N ASP A 28 -8.21 -7.67 5.70
CA ASP A 28 -6.88 -7.06 5.50
C ASP A 28 -6.36 -6.33 6.75
N LEU A 29 -6.72 -6.83 7.95
CA LEU A 29 -6.20 -6.26 9.19
C LEU A 29 -4.72 -6.60 9.35
N VAL A 30 -3.91 -5.58 9.67
CA VAL A 30 -2.51 -5.82 10.08
C VAL A 30 -2.55 -6.41 11.49
N ALA A 31 -2.27 -7.71 11.57
CA ALA A 31 -2.23 -8.45 12.82
C ALA A 31 -0.77 -8.73 13.22
N TYR A 32 -0.40 -8.34 14.42
CA TYR A 32 0.90 -8.63 15.01
C TYR A 32 0.71 -9.38 16.33
N GLN A 33 1.26 -10.60 16.43
CA GLN A 33 1.29 -11.30 17.70
C GLN A 33 2.43 -10.72 18.55
N HIS A 34 2.07 -9.98 19.60
CA HIS A 34 3.04 -9.38 20.51
C HIS A 34 3.58 -10.43 21.48
N ASN A 35 2.67 -11.21 22.12
CA ASN A 35 2.98 -12.23 23.11
C ASN A 35 2.15 -13.52 22.87
N HIS A 36 2.40 -14.58 23.65
CA HIS A 36 1.66 -15.85 23.51
C HIS A 36 0.14 -15.70 23.67
N ASP A 37 -0.32 -14.72 24.45
CA ASP A 37 -1.74 -14.42 24.71
C ASP A 37 -2.12 -12.98 24.36
N GLU A 38 -1.41 -12.36 23.41
CA GLU A 38 -1.67 -10.98 23.03
C GLU A 38 -1.42 -10.71 21.54
N TRP A 39 -2.44 -10.16 20.88
CA TRP A 39 -2.44 -9.77 19.48
C TRP A 39 -2.81 -8.31 19.33
N TRP A 40 -2.10 -7.59 18.48
CA TRP A 40 -2.36 -6.20 18.16
C TRP A 40 -2.93 -6.13 16.74
N PHE A 41 -4.03 -5.41 16.61
CA PHE A 41 -4.72 -5.15 15.36
C PHE A 41 -4.68 -3.66 15.10
N ALA A 42 -4.06 -3.27 14.00
CA ALA A 42 -4.06 -1.90 13.54
C ALA A 42 -5.02 -1.77 12.34
N PRO A 43 -6.00 -0.85 12.41
CA PRO A 43 -6.66 -0.36 11.21
C PRO A 43 -5.63 0.33 10.31
N LEU A 44 -5.89 0.42 9.00
CA LEU A 44 -4.96 1.01 8.03
C LEU A 44 -4.81 2.55 8.13
N ASP A 45 -5.39 3.18 9.16
CA ASP A 45 -5.40 4.64 9.40
C ASP A 45 -4.75 4.96 10.76
N ASP A 46 -3.71 5.80 10.72
CA ASP A 46 -2.85 6.22 11.84
C ASP A 46 -3.55 7.03 12.92
N ASN A 47 -4.76 7.49 12.63
CA ASN A 47 -5.60 8.19 13.58
C ASN A 47 -6.51 7.23 14.35
N LEU A 48 -6.65 5.98 13.88
CA LEU A 48 -7.43 4.96 14.57
C LEU A 48 -6.56 4.26 15.63
N PRO A 49 -7.14 3.89 16.78
CA PRO A 49 -6.41 3.28 17.87
C PRO A 49 -5.97 1.84 17.52
N ILE A 50 -4.80 1.45 18.00
CA ILE A 50 -4.38 0.05 18.02
C ILE A 50 -5.29 -0.72 18.97
N VAL A 51 -5.92 -1.78 18.46
CA VAL A 51 -6.78 -2.66 19.25
C VAL A 51 -5.97 -3.86 19.73
N ARG A 52 -5.96 -4.10 21.04
CA ARG A 52 -5.24 -5.22 21.67
C ARG A 52 -6.24 -6.31 22.06
N LEU A 53 -5.98 -7.55 21.65
CA LEU A 53 -6.81 -8.71 21.94
C LEU A 53 -6.02 -9.80 22.65
N ASN A 54 -6.69 -10.52 23.55
CA ASN A 54 -6.22 -11.80 24.06
C ASN A 54 -6.75 -12.96 23.20
N ARG A 55 -6.49 -14.21 23.59
CA ARG A 55 -6.96 -15.37 22.82
C ARG A 55 -8.48 -15.37 22.63
N THR A 56 -9.23 -15.03 23.67
CA THR A 56 -10.70 -14.96 23.62
C THR A 56 -11.19 -13.89 22.64
N GLY A 57 -10.57 -12.71 22.64
CA GLY A 57 -10.88 -11.63 21.70
C GLY A 57 -10.53 -12.01 20.26
N LEU A 58 -9.43 -12.71 20.05
CA LEU A 58 -9.05 -13.25 18.74
C LEU A 58 -10.10 -14.27 18.25
N ASP A 59 -10.53 -15.19 19.10
CA ASP A 59 -11.56 -16.19 18.77
C ASP A 59 -12.91 -15.53 18.47
N MET A 60 -13.24 -14.44 19.17
CA MET A 60 -14.42 -13.62 18.88
C MET A 60 -14.32 -12.96 17.50
N LEU A 61 -13.19 -12.32 17.19
CA LEU A 61 -12.95 -11.71 15.88
C LEU A 61 -12.96 -12.76 14.77
N GLN A 62 -12.42 -13.96 15.00
CA GLN A 62 -12.45 -15.09 14.04
C GLN A 62 -13.85 -15.65 13.80
N ALA A 63 -14.74 -15.58 14.80
CA ALA A 63 -16.12 -16.01 14.66
C ALA A 63 -16.96 -15.09 13.76
N MET A 64 -16.48 -13.88 13.45
CA MET A 64 -17.11 -12.93 12.52
C MET A 64 -16.81 -13.31 11.06
N ASN A 65 -17.45 -14.38 10.61
CA ASN A 65 -17.20 -15.04 9.32
C ASN A 65 -18.31 -14.81 8.28
N GLY A 66 -19.22 -13.87 8.55
CA GLY A 66 -20.38 -13.58 7.71
C GLY A 66 -21.64 -14.36 7.99
N HIS A 67 -21.57 -15.36 8.86
CA HIS A 67 -22.69 -16.25 9.15
C HIS A 67 -23.10 -16.21 10.63
N THR A 68 -22.25 -15.63 11.49
CA THR A 68 -22.53 -15.45 12.91
C THR A 68 -23.21 -14.10 13.15
N THR A 69 -24.32 -14.07 13.89
CA THR A 69 -24.99 -12.82 14.25
C THR A 69 -24.30 -12.08 15.39
N VAL A 70 -24.53 -10.76 15.49
CA VAL A 70 -24.03 -9.94 16.62
C VAL A 70 -24.54 -10.52 17.94
N GLY A 71 -25.83 -10.88 18.01
CA GLY A 71 -26.42 -11.48 19.21
C GLY A 71 -25.79 -12.81 19.62
N ALA A 72 -25.36 -13.64 18.67
CA ALA A 72 -24.65 -14.87 18.99
C ALA A 72 -23.26 -14.59 19.60
N LEU A 73 -22.55 -13.57 19.10
CA LEU A 73 -21.28 -13.13 19.68
C LEU A 73 -21.45 -12.51 21.06
N VAL A 74 -22.47 -11.65 21.26
CA VAL A 74 -22.79 -11.08 22.58
C VAL A 74 -23.10 -12.18 23.58
N LYS A 75 -23.90 -13.18 23.20
CA LYS A 75 -24.23 -14.30 24.10
C LYS A 75 -23.00 -15.11 24.52
N LYS A 76 -22.05 -15.31 23.59
CA LYS A 76 -20.87 -16.16 23.83
C LYS A 76 -19.72 -15.42 24.50
N TYR A 77 -19.45 -14.18 24.08
CA TYR A 77 -18.26 -13.41 24.45
C TYR A 77 -18.60 -12.10 25.17
N GLY A 78 -19.87 -11.70 25.25
CA GLY A 78 -20.28 -10.40 25.75
C GLY A 78 -19.80 -10.08 27.16
N ALA A 79 -19.79 -11.08 28.06
CA ALA A 79 -19.30 -10.95 29.43
C ALA A 79 -17.84 -11.40 29.61
N THR A 80 -17.21 -11.98 28.58
CA THR A 80 -15.82 -12.47 28.68
C THR A 80 -14.84 -11.35 28.39
N ILE A 81 -13.71 -11.34 29.11
CA ILE A 81 -12.61 -10.40 28.84
C ILE A 81 -11.93 -10.79 27.53
N CYS A 82 -11.96 -9.87 26.56
CA CYS A 82 -11.46 -10.09 25.21
C CYS A 82 -10.18 -9.29 24.90
N GLY A 83 -9.81 -8.34 25.76
CA GLY A 83 -8.57 -7.55 25.64
C GLY A 83 -7.73 -7.57 26.92
N PRO A 84 -6.41 -7.33 26.81
CA PRO A 84 -5.53 -7.14 27.96
C PRO A 84 -5.80 -5.84 28.73
N ASP A 85 -6.62 -4.95 28.16
CA ASP A 85 -7.18 -3.75 28.78
C ASP A 85 -8.36 -4.05 29.73
N GLY A 86 -8.76 -5.32 29.84
CA GLY A 86 -9.87 -5.76 30.69
C GLY A 86 -11.25 -5.53 30.06
N GLN A 87 -11.31 -5.08 28.80
CA GLN A 87 -12.60 -4.81 28.16
C GLN A 87 -13.33 -6.12 27.80
N PRO A 88 -14.65 -6.18 28.03
CA PRO A 88 -15.45 -7.33 27.70
C PRO A 88 -15.73 -7.39 26.19
N GLY A 89 -16.11 -8.57 25.68
CA GLY A 89 -16.46 -8.73 24.27
C GLY A 89 -17.59 -7.80 23.82
N GLN A 90 -18.54 -7.47 24.70
CA GLN A 90 -19.59 -6.50 24.40
C GLN A 90 -19.02 -5.13 24.05
N TRP A 91 -18.05 -4.64 24.83
CA TRP A 91 -17.41 -3.35 24.57
C TRP A 91 -16.82 -3.33 23.16
N HIS A 92 -16.06 -4.35 22.79
CA HIS A 92 -15.50 -4.44 21.45
C HIS A 92 -16.57 -4.48 20.34
N LEU A 93 -17.66 -5.23 20.54
CA LEU A 93 -18.75 -5.31 19.57
C LEU A 93 -19.47 -3.98 19.36
N GLU A 94 -19.55 -3.14 20.37
CA GLU A 94 -20.14 -1.79 20.31
C GLU A 94 -19.24 -0.79 19.55
N HIS A 95 -17.95 -1.08 19.44
CA HIS A 95 -16.96 -0.12 18.93
C HIS A 95 -16.37 -0.53 17.56
N TRP A 96 -16.18 -1.82 17.30
CA TRP A 96 -15.44 -2.31 16.13
C TRP A 96 -16.09 -2.04 14.78
N ALA A 97 -17.40 -1.84 14.74
CA ALA A 97 -18.12 -1.46 13.52
C ALA A 97 -18.12 0.06 13.28
N LEU A 98 -17.69 0.86 14.27
CA LEU A 98 -17.66 2.31 14.15
C LEU A 98 -16.45 2.78 13.33
N PRO A 99 -16.54 3.93 12.64
CA PRO A 99 -15.43 4.49 11.88
C PRO A 99 -14.13 4.62 12.69
N THR A 100 -14.25 4.91 14.00
CA THR A 100 -13.11 5.02 14.93
C THR A 100 -12.28 3.73 15.04
N TYR A 101 -12.81 2.56 14.67
CA TYR A 101 -12.09 1.29 14.76
C TYR A 101 -12.07 0.53 13.43
N SER A 102 -13.19 0.51 12.71
CA SER A 102 -13.33 -0.08 11.37
C SER A 102 -12.79 -1.51 11.24
N LEU A 103 -12.97 -2.34 12.27
CA LEU A 103 -12.49 -3.73 12.30
C LEU A 103 -13.50 -4.72 11.74
N CYS A 104 -14.79 -4.38 11.78
CA CYS A 104 -15.89 -5.28 11.46
C CYS A 104 -17.04 -4.57 10.75
N TYR A 105 -17.88 -5.35 10.09
CA TYR A 105 -19.12 -4.92 9.45
C TYR A 105 -20.30 -5.71 10.02
N TYR A 106 -21.43 -5.03 10.25
CA TYR A 106 -22.72 -5.60 10.61
C TYR A 106 -23.74 -5.35 9.51
N GLY A 107 -24.40 -6.40 9.02
CA GLY A 107 -25.41 -6.27 7.98
C GLY A 107 -26.31 -7.50 7.85
N THR A 108 -27.37 -7.40 7.07
CA THR A 108 -28.30 -8.52 6.83
C THR A 108 -27.70 -9.61 5.92
N GLU A 109 -26.70 -9.25 5.13
CA GLU A 109 -25.93 -10.16 4.29
C GLU A 109 -24.43 -9.87 4.47
N PRO A 110 -23.56 -10.91 4.46
CA PRO A 110 -22.14 -10.68 4.42
C PRO A 110 -21.77 -10.00 3.09
N PRO A 111 -20.78 -9.09 3.06
CA PRO A 111 -20.29 -8.50 1.81
C PRO A 111 -19.94 -9.62 0.82
N GLY A 112 -20.45 -9.52 -0.41
CA GLY A 112 -20.53 -10.66 -1.33
C GLY A 112 -19.17 -11.29 -1.64
N GLY A 113 -18.86 -12.41 -0.98
CA GLY A 113 -18.00 -13.54 -1.38
C GLY A 113 -16.53 -13.31 -1.76
N HIS A 114 -16.12 -12.08 -2.07
CA HIS A 114 -14.77 -11.76 -2.50
C HIS A 114 -14.19 -10.69 -1.57
N ARG A 115 -12.99 -10.96 -1.05
CA ARG A 115 -12.16 -10.06 -0.22
C ARG A 115 -12.09 -8.62 -0.76
N HIS A 116 -12.26 -8.47 -2.07
CA HIS A 116 -12.33 -7.18 -2.75
C HIS A 116 -13.63 -6.42 -2.46
N LYS A 117 -14.82 -7.02 -2.49
CA LYS A 117 -16.09 -6.30 -2.30
C LYS A 117 -16.25 -5.69 -0.91
N ALA A 118 -15.76 -6.33 0.16
CA ALA A 118 -15.88 -5.77 1.53
C ALA A 118 -15.03 -4.51 1.75
N LYS A 119 -13.80 -4.49 1.22
CA LYS A 119 -12.90 -3.32 1.25
C LYS A 119 -13.44 -2.22 0.33
N TRP A 120 -13.93 -2.63 -0.84
CA TRP A 120 -14.55 -1.73 -1.78
C TRP A 120 -15.88 -1.19 -1.26
N ASP A 121 -16.73 -1.89 -0.53
CA ASP A 121 -18.05 -1.37 -0.14
C ASP A 121 -17.97 -0.28 0.94
N LEU A 122 -16.98 -0.34 1.85
CA LEU A 122 -16.69 0.72 2.83
C LEU A 122 -15.95 1.90 2.20
N LEU A 123 -14.96 1.63 1.33
CA LEU A 123 -14.29 2.65 0.52
C LEU A 123 -15.28 3.31 -0.46
N LEU A 124 -16.19 2.52 -1.05
CA LEU A 124 -17.31 2.93 -1.92
C LEU A 124 -18.45 3.55 -1.13
N GLN A 125 -18.52 3.44 0.20
CA GLN A 125 -19.50 4.22 0.97
C GLN A 125 -18.99 5.66 1.14
N GLN A 126 -17.69 5.82 1.45
CA GLN A 126 -17.01 7.12 1.43
C GLN A 126 -16.91 7.72 0.02
N VAL A 127 -16.71 6.87 -0.98
CA VAL A 127 -16.64 7.27 -2.39
C VAL A 127 -18.05 7.46 -2.98
N ARG A 128 -19.09 6.67 -2.67
CA ARG A 128 -20.47 6.88 -3.21
C ARG A 128 -21.13 8.16 -2.70
N GLU A 129 -20.76 8.65 -1.53
CA GLU A 129 -21.21 9.96 -1.05
C GLU A 129 -20.53 11.12 -1.80
N GLY A 130 -19.46 10.86 -2.58
CA GLY A 130 -18.79 11.86 -3.44
C GLY A 130 -18.69 11.55 -4.95
N TRP A 131 -18.94 10.31 -5.40
CA TRP A 131 -18.57 9.78 -6.72
C TRP A 131 -19.68 8.89 -7.28
N SER A 132 -20.81 9.47 -7.63
CA SER A 132 -21.73 8.82 -8.57
C SER A 132 -21.30 9.12 -10.01
N GLY A 133 -20.54 8.19 -10.61
CA GLY A 133 -20.58 7.86 -12.05
C GLY A 133 -19.36 8.21 -12.91
N ASN A 134 -18.64 7.18 -13.40
CA ASN A 134 -18.45 6.88 -14.85
C ASN A 134 -17.43 5.74 -15.14
N GLU A 135 -17.60 5.09 -16.32
CA GLU A 135 -16.72 4.06 -16.93
C GLU A 135 -15.44 4.67 -17.57
N GLY A 136 -14.30 3.93 -17.59
CA GLY A 136 -13.09 4.32 -18.35
C GLY A 136 -11.70 4.10 -17.70
N PHE A 137 -11.53 3.18 -16.74
CA PHE A 137 -10.32 3.10 -15.89
C PHE A 137 -9.09 2.39 -16.52
N GLU A 138 -8.74 2.67 -17.78
CA GLU A 138 -7.55 2.10 -18.45
C GLU A 138 -6.70 3.20 -19.11
N GLY A 139 -5.43 3.33 -18.70
CA GLY A 139 -4.42 4.14 -19.40
C GLY A 139 -3.62 5.15 -18.55
N GLU A 140 -2.46 5.56 -19.08
CA GLU A 140 -1.49 6.50 -18.49
C GLU A 140 -2.06 7.92 -18.29
N SER A 141 -2.98 8.35 -19.16
CA SER A 141 -3.64 9.66 -19.08
C SER A 141 -4.47 9.84 -17.81
N HIS A 142 -5.06 8.77 -17.28
CA HIS A 142 -5.93 8.84 -16.10
C HIS A 142 -5.16 9.03 -14.78
N LEU A 143 -3.95 8.46 -14.66
CA LEU A 143 -3.08 8.65 -13.49
C LEU A 143 -2.48 10.06 -13.46
N GLU A 144 -2.05 10.58 -14.62
CA GLU A 144 -1.53 11.95 -14.70
C GLU A 144 -2.62 12.99 -14.39
N ASP A 145 -3.83 12.80 -14.93
CA ASP A 145 -4.97 13.70 -14.66
C ASP A 145 -5.43 13.62 -13.19
N PHE A 146 -5.42 12.44 -12.58
CA PHE A 146 -5.73 12.22 -11.16
C PHE A 146 -4.77 13.02 -10.25
N HIS A 147 -3.46 12.91 -10.47
CA HIS A 147 -2.49 13.64 -9.66
C HIS A 147 -2.41 15.14 -9.98
N GLN A 148 -2.76 15.57 -11.19
CA GLN A 148 -2.78 17.00 -11.54
C GLN A 148 -3.93 17.76 -10.87
N HIS A 149 -5.13 17.19 -10.78
CA HIS A 149 -6.31 17.87 -10.20
C HIS A 149 -6.17 18.12 -8.69
N GLU A 150 -5.50 17.24 -7.95
CA GLU A 150 -5.38 17.36 -6.49
C GLU A 150 -4.28 18.34 -6.02
N LEU A 151 -3.27 18.57 -6.86
CA LEU A 151 -2.12 19.43 -6.53
C LEU A 151 -2.35 20.91 -6.90
N THR A 152 -3.31 21.22 -7.76
CA THR A 152 -3.63 22.60 -8.16
C THR A 152 -4.36 23.41 -7.09
N ASP A 153 -5.02 22.76 -6.11
CA ASP A 153 -5.82 23.47 -5.09
C ASP A 153 -5.07 23.74 -3.76
N SER A 154 -3.92 23.12 -3.50
CA SER A 154 -3.20 23.26 -2.23
C SER A 154 -1.71 23.54 -2.42
N GLY A 155 -1.40 24.76 -2.87
CA GLY A 155 -0.04 25.18 -3.20
C GLY A 155 1.02 25.09 -2.09
N LYS A 156 0.72 24.68 -0.85
CA LYS A 156 1.71 24.53 0.26
C LYS A 156 1.33 23.53 1.37
N ASP A 157 0.25 22.77 1.26
CA ASP A 157 -0.23 21.94 2.38
C ASP A 157 -0.12 20.45 2.05
N ASP A 158 0.81 19.75 2.72
CA ASP A 158 1.00 18.29 2.61
C ASP A 158 -0.26 17.50 3.07
N GLY A 159 -1.22 18.18 3.72
CA GLY A 159 -2.37 17.58 4.40
C GLY A 159 -3.41 16.93 3.49
N HIS A 160 -3.47 17.26 2.20
CA HIS A 160 -4.43 16.63 1.28
C HIS A 160 -3.95 15.26 0.76
N PHE A 161 -2.64 15.01 0.78
CA PHE A 161 -2.03 13.74 0.35
C PHE A 161 -1.88 12.74 1.52
N ASP A 162 -1.73 13.25 2.75
CA ASP A 162 -1.84 12.47 4.00
C ASP A 162 -3.21 11.74 4.15
N LEU A 163 -4.24 12.15 3.38
CA LEU A 163 -5.58 11.55 3.36
C LEU A 163 -5.73 10.37 2.40
N ILE A 164 -4.82 10.18 1.44
CA ILE A 164 -5.04 9.29 0.27
C ILE A 164 -3.94 8.22 0.13
N GLU A 165 -2.69 8.50 0.51
CA GLU A 165 -1.59 7.54 0.31
C GLU A 165 -1.16 6.83 1.62
N THR A 166 -1.64 5.61 1.82
CA THR A 166 -1.30 4.74 2.97
C THR A 166 -0.16 3.77 2.63
N THR A 167 1.02 4.29 2.28
CA THR A 167 2.23 3.47 2.09
C THR A 167 2.96 3.20 3.42
N VAL A 168 3.62 2.05 3.56
CA VAL A 168 4.45 1.73 4.75
C VAL A 168 5.57 2.77 4.91
N SER A 169 6.14 3.23 3.80
CA SER A 169 7.16 4.28 3.84
C SER A 169 6.62 5.61 4.38
N HIS A 170 5.37 5.95 4.09
CA HIS A 170 4.70 7.13 4.58
C HIS A 170 4.31 6.97 6.05
N LEU A 171 3.74 5.83 6.44
CA LEU A 171 3.40 5.48 7.82
C LEU A 171 4.58 5.66 8.77
N PHE A 172 5.74 5.13 8.40
CA PHE A 172 6.95 5.18 9.20
C PHE A 172 7.93 6.28 8.76
N ARG A 173 7.42 7.38 8.18
CA ARG A 173 8.24 8.51 7.72
C ARG A 173 8.89 9.30 8.86
N GLU A 174 8.28 9.27 10.04
CA GLU A 174 8.79 9.90 11.25
C GLU A 174 9.35 8.86 12.24
N PRO A 175 10.33 9.25 13.09
CA PRO A 175 10.88 8.39 14.12
C PRO A 175 9.80 7.80 15.03
N ASN A 176 9.86 6.50 15.25
CA ASN A 176 8.89 5.79 16.09
C ASN A 176 9.52 4.60 16.81
N ASP A 177 8.86 4.14 17.87
CA ASP A 177 9.36 3.07 18.72
C ASP A 177 9.45 1.73 17.99
N ALA A 178 8.54 1.44 17.05
CA ALA A 178 8.57 0.20 16.26
C ALA A 178 9.85 0.07 15.42
N LEU A 179 10.42 1.20 15.00
CA LEU A 179 11.69 1.27 14.28
C LEU A 179 12.86 1.70 15.18
N ASN A 180 12.75 1.55 16.50
CA ASN A 180 13.77 1.95 17.49
C ASN A 180 14.20 3.42 17.36
N GLY A 181 13.23 4.33 17.19
CA GLY A 181 13.48 5.76 17.01
C GLY A 181 14.06 6.14 15.65
N LEU A 182 14.03 5.23 14.66
CA LEU A 182 14.43 5.50 13.29
C LEU A 182 13.20 5.75 12.41
N THR A 183 13.43 6.40 11.27
CA THR A 183 12.47 6.44 10.17
C THR A 183 12.68 5.24 9.26
N TYR A 184 11.67 4.89 8.46
CA TYR A 184 11.78 3.83 7.45
C TYR A 184 12.97 4.05 6.52
N GLY A 185 13.17 5.28 6.01
CA GLY A 185 14.29 5.59 5.13
C GLY A 185 15.66 5.38 5.78
N ARG A 186 15.84 5.77 7.05
CA ARG A 186 17.11 5.52 7.75
C ARG A 186 17.35 4.03 7.98
N LEU A 187 16.31 3.30 8.37
CA LEU A 187 16.41 1.86 8.55
C LEU A 187 16.75 1.16 7.23
N LEU A 188 16.09 1.54 6.13
CA LEU A 188 16.37 1.00 4.80
C LEU A 188 17.85 1.23 4.43
N MET A 189 18.35 2.45 4.58
CA MET A 189 19.76 2.76 4.29
C MET A 189 20.73 1.90 5.11
N LYS A 190 20.46 1.69 6.40
CA LYS A 190 21.26 0.78 7.24
C LYS A 190 21.25 -0.66 6.71
N GLN A 191 20.09 -1.16 6.28
CA GLN A 191 20.00 -2.51 5.71
C GLN A 191 20.74 -2.60 4.37
N LEU A 192 20.63 -1.61 3.49
CA LEU A 192 21.38 -1.57 2.23
C LEU A 192 22.89 -1.63 2.47
N ARG A 193 23.41 -0.92 3.48
CA ARG A 193 24.82 -1.02 3.89
C ARG A 193 25.18 -2.40 4.40
N LYS A 194 24.35 -2.98 5.26
CA LYS A 194 24.57 -4.32 5.83
C LYS A 194 24.60 -5.41 4.77
N LEU A 195 23.79 -5.26 3.72
CA LEU A 195 23.78 -6.15 2.56
C LEU A 195 24.97 -5.95 1.61
N GLY A 196 25.83 -4.94 1.87
CA GLY A 196 26.99 -4.63 1.04
C GLY A 196 26.67 -3.80 -0.21
N TRP A 197 25.44 -3.27 -0.35
CA TRP A 197 24.99 -2.60 -1.57
C TRP A 197 25.57 -1.20 -1.76
N PHE A 198 26.26 -0.71 -0.74
CA PHE A 198 27.05 0.52 -0.77
C PHE A 198 28.57 0.24 -0.89
N THR A 199 28.96 -1.01 -1.20
CA THR A 199 30.36 -1.41 -1.36
C THR A 199 30.51 -2.29 -2.62
N PRO A 200 31.03 -1.75 -3.74
CA PRO A 200 31.58 -0.40 -3.90
C PRO A 200 30.51 0.70 -3.83
N LYS A 201 30.95 1.93 -3.52
CA LYS A 201 30.07 3.09 -3.42
C LYS A 201 29.33 3.37 -4.74
N PRO A 202 27.99 3.44 -4.77
CA PRO A 202 27.23 3.73 -5.98
C PRO A 202 27.51 5.16 -6.46
N ARG A 203 27.61 5.37 -7.78
CA ARG A 203 27.77 6.71 -8.37
C ARG A 203 26.45 7.29 -8.85
N VAL A 204 25.50 6.44 -9.24
CA VAL A 204 24.17 6.81 -9.73
C VAL A 204 23.13 6.00 -8.98
N ILE A 205 22.27 6.69 -8.23
CA ILE A 205 21.10 6.12 -7.56
C ILE A 205 19.86 6.71 -8.23
N VAL A 206 18.92 5.86 -8.62
CA VAL A 206 17.62 6.29 -9.14
C VAL A 206 16.55 5.84 -8.17
N GLU A 207 15.66 6.75 -7.77
CA GLU A 207 14.43 6.43 -7.07
C GLU A 207 13.26 6.60 -8.04
N VAL A 208 12.47 5.55 -8.22
CA VAL A 208 11.30 5.54 -9.11
C VAL A 208 10.04 5.64 -8.25
N GLY A 209 9.18 6.63 -8.54
CA GLY A 209 7.94 6.84 -7.79
C GLY A 209 8.22 7.21 -6.34
N GLY A 210 8.93 8.31 -6.10
CA GLY A 210 9.36 8.71 -4.75
C GLY A 210 8.24 9.27 -3.86
N GLY A 211 6.99 9.28 -4.35
CA GLY A 211 5.84 9.92 -3.71
C GLY A 211 6.16 11.37 -3.32
N LEU A 212 5.95 11.71 -2.05
CA LEU A 212 6.31 13.03 -1.52
C LEU A 212 7.83 13.24 -1.34
N GLY A 213 8.66 12.20 -1.38
CA GLY A 213 10.13 12.31 -1.26
C GLY A 213 10.69 12.21 0.17
N TYR A 214 9.90 11.74 1.13
CA TYR A 214 10.38 11.50 2.51
C TYR A 214 11.45 10.41 2.57
N LEU A 215 11.32 9.38 1.73
CA LEU A 215 12.29 8.29 1.66
C LEU A 215 13.68 8.83 1.25
N ALA A 216 13.76 9.57 0.15
CA ALA A 216 14.98 10.25 -0.30
C ALA A 216 15.63 11.09 0.81
N ARG A 217 14.83 11.91 1.50
CA ARG A 217 15.28 12.78 2.60
C ARG A 217 15.96 11.97 3.70
N GLU A 218 15.29 10.93 4.17
CA GLU A 218 15.75 10.17 5.32
C GLU A 218 16.89 9.20 4.99
N LEU A 219 16.88 8.59 3.78
CA LEU A 219 18.03 7.85 3.25
C LEU A 219 19.30 8.71 3.27
N GLY A 220 19.18 9.96 2.81
CA GLY A 220 20.31 10.89 2.76
C GLY A 220 20.83 11.27 4.15
N LYS A 221 19.94 11.45 5.14
CA LYS A 221 20.32 11.79 6.51
C LYS A 221 21.06 10.68 7.24
N GLU A 222 20.88 9.42 6.84
CA GLU A 222 21.63 8.29 7.41
C GLU A 222 23.10 8.25 6.94
N LEU A 223 23.45 8.98 5.87
CA LEU A 223 24.82 9.03 5.33
C LEU A 223 25.53 10.34 5.70
N LEU A 224 26.82 10.22 6.01
CA LEU A 224 27.68 11.39 6.25
C LEU A 224 27.88 12.18 4.94
N PRO A 225 28.12 13.50 5.01
CA PRO A 225 28.26 14.34 3.81
C PRO A 225 29.29 13.83 2.79
N PHE A 226 30.46 13.36 3.24
CA PHE A 226 31.49 12.81 2.34
C PHE A 226 31.09 11.47 1.70
N GLU A 227 30.26 10.67 2.38
CA GLU A 227 29.73 9.43 1.82
C GLU A 227 28.81 9.71 0.62
N LYS A 228 28.15 10.86 0.61
CA LYS A 228 27.25 11.30 -0.48
C LYS A 228 27.96 12.06 -1.60
N GLN A 229 29.16 12.59 -1.36
CA GLN A 229 29.95 13.25 -2.41
C GLN A 229 30.09 12.32 -3.62
N THR A 230 30.04 12.86 -4.83
CA THR A 230 30.11 12.09 -6.09
C THR A 230 28.94 11.13 -6.39
N ILE A 231 27.96 10.97 -5.48
CA ILE A 231 26.73 10.23 -5.78
C ILE A 231 25.74 11.17 -6.45
N ARG A 232 25.23 10.77 -7.61
CA ARG A 232 24.11 11.43 -8.28
C ARG A 232 22.82 10.69 -7.90
N TYR A 233 21.97 11.35 -7.13
CA TYR A 233 20.63 10.87 -6.82
C TYR A 233 19.64 11.41 -7.86
N ILE A 234 18.81 10.56 -8.45
CA ILE A 234 17.84 10.95 -9.48
C ILE A 234 16.47 10.51 -9.00
N SER A 235 15.59 11.49 -8.76
CA SER A 235 14.17 11.23 -8.55
C SER A 235 13.49 11.10 -9.92
N LEU A 236 12.84 9.98 -10.18
CA LEU A 236 12.11 9.71 -11.41
C LEU A 236 10.64 9.51 -11.08
N ASP A 237 9.79 10.29 -11.73
CA ASP A 237 8.35 10.26 -11.53
C ASP A 237 7.63 10.68 -12.81
N ILE A 238 6.43 10.16 -13.05
CA ILE A 238 5.60 10.58 -14.18
C ILE A 238 4.92 11.92 -13.88
N THR A 239 4.69 12.21 -12.60
CA THR A 239 3.92 13.35 -12.10
C THR A 239 4.83 14.54 -11.77
N GLN A 240 4.74 15.60 -12.58
CA GLN A 240 5.63 16.75 -12.48
C GLN A 240 5.59 17.49 -11.12
N PRO A 241 4.43 17.70 -10.47
CA PRO A 241 4.41 18.35 -9.16
C PRO A 241 5.18 17.58 -8.08
N PHE A 242 5.12 16.24 -8.07
CA PHE A 242 5.86 15.42 -7.10
C PHE A 242 7.37 15.55 -7.26
N LEU A 243 7.88 15.63 -8.49
CA LEU A 243 9.31 15.85 -8.73
C LEU A 243 9.85 17.09 -8.01
N THR A 244 9.06 18.16 -7.90
CA THR A 244 9.48 19.39 -7.22
C THR A 244 9.67 19.14 -5.72
N LEU A 245 8.73 18.42 -5.10
CA LEU A 245 8.80 18.03 -3.69
C LEU A 245 9.92 17.03 -3.44
N GLN A 246 10.03 15.99 -4.27
CA GLN A 246 11.06 14.96 -4.19
C GLN A 246 12.46 15.55 -4.26
N VAL A 247 12.73 16.43 -5.25
CA VAL A 247 14.02 17.11 -5.37
C VAL A 247 14.31 17.99 -4.15
N THR A 248 13.31 18.71 -3.65
CA THR A 248 13.46 19.57 -2.47
C THR A 248 13.79 18.76 -1.23
N ARG A 249 13.06 17.67 -0.98
CA ARG A 249 13.27 16.79 0.17
C ARG A 249 14.56 15.96 0.05
N ALA A 250 14.93 15.51 -1.14
CA ALA A 250 16.22 14.87 -1.40
C ALA A 250 17.40 15.80 -1.08
N LYS A 251 17.32 17.08 -1.50
CA LYS A 251 18.31 18.11 -1.13
C LYS A 251 18.36 18.33 0.38
N ALA A 252 17.22 18.33 1.07
CA ALA A 252 17.17 18.41 2.53
C ALA A 252 17.82 17.19 3.22
N GLY A 253 17.87 16.02 2.55
CA GLY A 253 18.66 14.85 2.95
C GLY A 253 20.16 14.96 2.64
N GLY A 254 20.57 16.00 1.92
CA GLY A 254 21.96 16.24 1.51
C GLY A 254 22.37 15.51 0.23
N TRP A 255 21.42 15.10 -0.61
CA TRP A 255 21.70 14.55 -1.94
C TRP A 255 22.03 15.65 -2.95
N GLY A 256 23.03 15.41 -3.79
CA GLY A 256 23.22 16.13 -5.04
C GLY A 256 22.45 15.42 -6.15
N GLY A 257 21.42 16.04 -6.71
CA GLY A 257 20.49 15.33 -7.58
C GLY A 257 19.56 16.18 -8.43
N ILE A 258 18.89 15.52 -9.37
CA ILE A 258 17.88 16.10 -10.27
C ILE A 258 16.59 15.29 -10.23
N GLY A 259 15.47 15.93 -10.58
CA GLY A 259 14.22 15.26 -10.91
C GLY A 259 14.18 15.00 -12.42
N THR A 260 13.62 13.87 -12.84
CA THR A 260 13.44 13.52 -14.25
C THR A 260 12.03 12.99 -14.45
N ARG A 261 11.27 13.65 -15.32
CA ARG A 261 9.93 13.21 -15.66
C ARG A 261 9.99 12.08 -16.68
N ALA A 262 9.55 10.89 -16.28
CA ALA A 262 9.47 9.72 -17.16
C ALA A 262 8.58 8.64 -16.53
N ASN A 263 8.09 7.74 -17.38
CA ASN A 263 7.37 6.56 -16.92
C ASN A 263 8.37 5.49 -16.42
N GLY A 264 8.11 4.91 -15.24
CA GLY A 264 8.94 3.86 -14.66
C GLY A 264 8.99 2.58 -15.51
N GLU A 265 7.97 2.31 -16.31
CA GLU A 265 7.91 1.18 -17.25
C GLU A 265 8.82 1.35 -18.48
N TRP A 266 9.33 2.57 -18.73
CA TRP A 266 10.25 2.91 -19.81
C TRP A 266 11.33 3.88 -19.30
N LEU A 267 12.40 3.32 -18.75
CA LEU A 267 13.39 4.11 -18.05
C LEU A 267 14.25 4.95 -19.02
N PRO A 268 14.38 6.28 -18.83
CA PRO A 268 15.06 7.19 -19.75
C PRO A 268 16.60 7.14 -19.60
N PHE A 269 17.15 5.98 -19.28
CA PHE A 269 18.57 5.78 -19.03
C PHE A 269 19.21 4.88 -20.07
N LYS A 270 20.51 5.07 -20.29
CA LYS A 270 21.30 4.19 -21.15
C LYS A 270 21.46 2.81 -20.52
N ASN A 271 21.74 1.81 -21.36
CA ASN A 271 22.02 0.47 -20.87
C ASN A 271 23.24 0.51 -19.94
N ASN A 272 23.22 -0.29 -18.86
CA ASN A 272 24.32 -0.40 -17.91
C ASN A 272 24.83 0.96 -17.36
N SER A 273 23.94 1.87 -16.99
CA SER A 273 24.29 3.23 -16.54
C SER A 273 23.97 3.53 -15.08
N VAL A 274 23.10 2.75 -14.44
CA VAL A 274 22.64 2.95 -13.06
C VAL A 274 23.31 1.94 -12.13
N ASP A 275 23.75 2.37 -10.95
CA ASP A 275 24.38 1.50 -9.96
C ASP A 275 23.35 0.89 -9.00
N LEU A 276 22.39 1.71 -8.56
CA LEU A 276 21.33 1.31 -7.64
C LEU A 276 19.99 1.91 -8.07
N VAL A 277 18.95 1.08 -8.12
CA VAL A 277 17.57 1.55 -8.24
C VAL A 277 16.80 1.24 -6.95
N ILE A 278 16.09 2.25 -6.45
CA ILE A 278 15.17 2.18 -5.32
C ILE A 278 13.77 2.35 -5.89
N ASP A 279 12.92 1.37 -5.61
CA ASP A 279 11.51 1.36 -6.00
C ASP A 279 10.73 0.92 -4.78
N ASN A 280 10.07 1.88 -4.14
CA ASN A 280 9.31 1.66 -2.92
C ASN A 280 7.83 1.90 -3.20
N GLU A 281 7.06 0.80 -3.15
CA GLU A 281 5.61 0.74 -3.21
C GLU A 281 4.98 1.22 -4.53
N ASN A 282 5.79 1.45 -5.56
CA ASN A 282 5.35 2.00 -6.85
C ASN A 282 4.93 0.94 -7.90
N MET A 283 5.21 -0.36 -7.69
CA MET A 283 4.79 -1.40 -8.66
C MET A 283 3.27 -1.65 -8.69
N ALA A 284 2.55 -1.25 -7.65
CA ALA A 284 1.09 -1.39 -7.59
C ALA A 284 0.36 -0.42 -8.52
N ASP A 285 0.98 0.72 -8.81
CA ASP A 285 0.42 1.79 -9.65
C ASP A 285 0.80 1.64 -11.13
N MET A 286 1.58 0.61 -11.46
CA MET A 286 1.99 0.30 -12.82
C MET A 286 0.89 -0.39 -13.61
N THR A 287 0.93 -0.23 -14.93
CA THR A 287 -0.10 -0.63 -15.89
C THR A 287 -0.61 -2.07 -15.67
N PRO A 288 -1.87 -2.25 -15.21
CA PRO A 288 -2.55 -3.52 -15.26
C PRO A 288 -3.16 -3.74 -16.65
N VAL A 289 -3.35 -5.00 -17.04
CA VAL A 289 -4.07 -5.40 -18.25
C VAL A 289 -5.09 -6.45 -17.88
N LYS A 290 -6.36 -6.23 -18.25
CA LYS A 290 -7.43 -7.19 -18.01
C LYS A 290 -7.59 -8.12 -19.21
N LEU A 291 -6.98 -9.29 -19.13
CA LEU A 291 -7.08 -10.33 -20.15
C LEU A 291 -8.37 -11.15 -19.96
N ILE A 292 -9.02 -11.51 -21.06
CA ILE A 292 -10.13 -12.45 -21.03
C ILE A 292 -9.64 -13.89 -21.21
N ARG A 293 -10.43 -14.86 -20.74
CA ARG A 293 -10.12 -16.30 -20.89
C ARG A 293 -9.75 -16.69 -22.31
N GLU A 294 -10.49 -16.20 -23.31
CA GLU A 294 -10.28 -16.55 -24.71
C GLU A 294 -8.88 -16.13 -25.19
N GLU A 295 -8.41 -14.94 -24.82
CA GLU A 295 -7.08 -14.44 -25.17
C GLU A 295 -5.97 -15.30 -24.55
N LEU A 296 -6.17 -15.75 -23.30
CA LEU A 296 -5.22 -16.62 -22.61
C LEU A 296 -5.15 -18.03 -23.20
N LEU A 297 -6.28 -18.56 -23.68
CA LEU A 297 -6.35 -19.90 -24.27
C LEU A 297 -5.87 -19.93 -25.72
N THR A 298 -6.21 -18.91 -26.51
CA THR A 298 -5.83 -18.81 -27.92
C THR A 298 -4.43 -18.23 -28.10
N GLY A 299 -3.97 -17.45 -27.14
CA GLY A 299 -2.74 -16.68 -27.23
C GLY A 299 -2.86 -15.47 -28.17
N ALA A 300 -4.05 -15.08 -28.62
CA ALA A 300 -4.27 -13.92 -29.47
C ALA A 300 -4.92 -12.78 -28.68
N GLY A 301 -4.25 -11.62 -28.61
CA GLY A 301 -4.77 -10.44 -27.94
C GLY A 301 -5.71 -9.65 -28.85
N THR A 302 -6.76 -9.08 -28.27
CA THR A 302 -7.72 -8.21 -28.96
C THR A 302 -7.19 -6.80 -29.21
N THR A 303 -6.20 -6.36 -28.42
CA THR A 303 -5.49 -5.09 -28.57
C THR A 303 -3.97 -5.31 -28.59
N PRO A 304 -3.16 -4.35 -29.08
CA PRO A 304 -1.70 -4.44 -29.01
C PRO A 304 -1.17 -4.63 -27.59
N GLN A 305 -1.80 -3.98 -26.60
CA GLN A 305 -1.43 -4.09 -25.19
C GLN A 305 -1.75 -5.48 -24.62
N HIS A 306 -2.89 -6.06 -25.00
CA HIS A 306 -3.24 -7.43 -24.63
C HIS A 306 -2.28 -8.43 -25.29
N GLN A 307 -1.92 -8.21 -26.56
CA GLN A 307 -0.96 -9.06 -27.24
C GLN A 307 0.42 -9.01 -26.57
N GLU A 308 0.88 -7.83 -26.15
CA GLU A 308 2.12 -7.69 -25.40
C GLU A 308 2.08 -8.43 -24.05
N ALA A 309 0.97 -8.33 -23.31
CA ALA A 309 0.78 -9.08 -22.07
C ALA A 309 0.88 -10.60 -22.28
N LEU A 310 0.25 -11.13 -23.34
CA LEU A 310 0.36 -12.54 -23.70
C LEU A 310 1.79 -12.92 -24.11
N ASP A 311 2.48 -12.06 -24.86
CA ASP A 311 3.87 -12.28 -25.25
C ASP A 311 4.79 -12.33 -24.01
N TRP A 312 4.56 -11.48 -23.00
CA TRP A 312 5.24 -11.56 -21.72
C TRP A 312 4.98 -12.86 -20.99
N ILE A 313 3.71 -13.28 -20.85
CA ILE A 313 3.32 -14.55 -20.23
C ILE A 313 4.07 -15.72 -20.89
N ARG A 314 4.10 -15.75 -22.23
CA ARG A 314 4.86 -16.78 -22.98
C ARG A 314 6.36 -16.69 -22.73
N ARG A 315 6.94 -15.48 -22.77
CA ARG A 315 8.38 -15.25 -22.59
C ARG A 315 8.87 -15.72 -21.22
N VAL A 316 8.10 -15.48 -20.16
CA VAL A 316 8.45 -15.89 -18.79
C VAL A 316 7.94 -17.30 -18.44
N ARG A 317 7.25 -17.95 -19.37
CA ARG A 317 6.69 -19.31 -19.22
C ARG A 317 5.78 -19.45 -18.00
N LEU A 318 4.94 -18.45 -17.76
CA LEU A 318 3.94 -18.50 -16.70
C LEU A 318 2.93 -19.63 -17.01
N PRO A 319 2.71 -20.58 -16.08
CA PRO A 319 1.79 -21.69 -16.31
C PRO A 319 0.36 -21.19 -16.26
N ILE A 320 -0.35 -21.29 -17.39
CA ILE A 320 -1.79 -21.05 -17.46
C ILE A 320 -2.48 -22.38 -17.12
N GLY A 321 -3.13 -22.44 -15.95
CA GLY A 321 -3.87 -23.63 -15.52
C GLY A 321 -5.08 -23.93 -16.40
N GLN A 322 -5.66 -25.12 -16.26
CA GLN A 322 -6.84 -25.52 -17.07
C GLN A 322 -8.12 -24.77 -16.70
N ASN A 323 -8.22 -24.27 -15.45
CA ASN A 323 -9.38 -23.54 -14.94
C ASN A 323 -9.09 -22.04 -14.84
N VAL A 324 -8.93 -21.38 -15.98
CA VAL A 324 -8.69 -19.93 -16.04
C VAL A 324 -10.00 -19.17 -15.74
N PRO A 325 -10.02 -18.16 -14.87
CA PRO A 325 -11.17 -17.27 -14.69
C PRO A 325 -11.63 -16.60 -15.99
N GLU A 326 -12.85 -16.07 -16.05
CA GLU A 326 -13.34 -15.34 -17.25
C GLU A 326 -12.51 -14.09 -17.55
N ASN A 327 -12.08 -13.40 -16.50
CA ASN A 327 -11.23 -12.22 -16.57
C ASN A 327 -10.05 -12.40 -15.60
N VAL A 328 -8.85 -12.08 -16.06
CA VAL A 328 -7.61 -12.15 -15.28
C VAL A 328 -6.89 -10.81 -15.41
N ILE A 329 -6.46 -10.25 -14.28
CA ILE A 329 -5.60 -9.07 -14.29
C ILE A 329 -4.16 -9.54 -14.38
N PHE A 330 -3.47 -9.12 -15.43
CA PHE A 330 -2.05 -9.31 -15.62
C PHE A 330 -1.33 -7.98 -15.38
N ASN A 331 -0.36 -7.98 -14.47
CA ASN A 331 0.41 -6.79 -14.13
C ASN A 331 1.52 -6.56 -15.17
N LEU A 332 1.16 -6.05 -16.36
CA LEU A 332 2.09 -5.82 -17.47
C LEU A 332 3.20 -4.84 -17.11
N GLY A 333 2.87 -3.72 -16.47
CA GLY A 333 3.82 -2.67 -16.12
C GLY A 333 4.98 -3.16 -15.25
N PRO A 334 4.73 -3.95 -14.19
CA PRO A 334 5.78 -4.63 -13.43
C PRO A 334 6.74 -5.49 -14.26
N PHE A 335 6.26 -6.20 -15.30
CA PHE A 335 7.13 -6.97 -16.19
C PHE A 335 8.00 -6.07 -17.05
N ARG A 336 7.42 -5.01 -17.65
CA ARG A 336 8.17 -3.99 -18.40
C ARG A 336 9.24 -3.34 -17.53
N PHE A 337 8.88 -2.93 -16.33
CA PHE A 337 9.80 -2.29 -15.41
C PHE A 337 10.95 -3.22 -14.99
N VAL A 338 10.67 -4.48 -14.65
CA VAL A 338 11.74 -5.46 -14.34
C VAL A 338 12.69 -5.63 -15.54
N ALA A 339 12.16 -5.67 -16.76
CA ALA A 339 12.97 -5.77 -17.96
C ALA A 339 13.83 -4.51 -18.20
N GLU A 340 13.27 -3.33 -17.97
CA GLU A 340 13.99 -2.06 -18.05
C GLU A 340 15.09 -1.97 -17.00
N LEU A 341 14.86 -2.46 -15.79
CA LEU A 341 15.88 -2.51 -14.75
C LEU A 341 17.04 -3.41 -15.12
N TRP A 342 16.75 -4.56 -15.71
CA TRP A 342 17.78 -5.44 -16.27
C TRP A 342 18.60 -4.73 -17.35
N ARG A 343 17.97 -3.87 -18.15
CA ARG A 343 18.64 -3.10 -19.21
C ARG A 343 19.52 -1.99 -18.64
N VAL A 344 19.05 -1.21 -17.66
CA VAL A 344 19.73 0.02 -17.20
C VAL A 344 20.74 -0.21 -16.08
N LEU A 345 20.57 -1.26 -15.27
CA LEU A 345 21.53 -1.58 -14.20
C LEU A 345 22.87 -2.02 -14.79
N LYS A 346 23.97 -1.57 -14.20
CA LYS A 346 25.31 -2.08 -14.54
C LYS A 346 25.43 -3.57 -14.19
N PRO A 347 26.39 -4.30 -14.78
CA PRO A 347 26.77 -5.63 -14.28
C PRO A 347 27.15 -5.55 -12.79
N GLY A 348 26.45 -6.29 -11.93
CA GLY A 348 26.60 -6.21 -10.48
C GLY A 348 25.86 -5.05 -9.80
N GLY A 349 25.08 -4.27 -10.56
CA GLY A 349 24.15 -3.27 -10.04
C GLY A 349 23.00 -3.92 -9.26
N LEU A 350 22.48 -3.18 -8.28
CA LEU A 350 21.58 -3.73 -7.27
C LEU A 350 20.23 -3.00 -7.32
N ARG A 351 19.17 -3.70 -6.92
CA ARG A 351 17.80 -3.16 -6.90
C ARG A 351 17.14 -3.45 -5.55
N SER A 352 16.69 -2.40 -4.87
CA SER A 352 15.84 -2.53 -3.67
C SER A 352 14.38 -2.45 -4.08
N ARG A 353 13.55 -3.35 -3.55
CA ARG A 353 12.11 -3.42 -3.80
C ARG A 353 11.35 -3.62 -2.50
N SER A 354 10.22 -2.95 -2.38
CA SER A 354 9.18 -3.18 -1.37
C SER A 354 7.85 -2.86 -2.02
N CYS A 355 6.90 -3.79 -2.04
CA CYS A 355 5.52 -3.60 -2.51
C CYS A 355 4.63 -4.61 -1.78
N PHE A 356 3.36 -4.28 -1.53
CA PHE A 356 2.36 -5.26 -1.09
C PHE A 356 1.76 -5.98 -2.31
N GLY A 357 1.77 -7.31 -2.28
CA GLY A 357 1.18 -8.14 -3.31
C GLY A 357 1.65 -9.59 -3.19
N GLY A 358 0.71 -10.53 -3.15
CA GLY A 358 1.04 -11.95 -3.22
C GLY A 358 1.55 -12.29 -4.62
N VAL A 359 2.75 -12.88 -4.71
CA VAL A 359 3.14 -13.63 -5.90
C VAL A 359 2.39 -14.96 -5.81
N GLY A 360 1.29 -15.06 -6.53
CA GLY A 360 0.55 -16.31 -6.76
C GLY A 360 1.25 -17.15 -7.81
#